data_AF-A0A520TUL6-F1
#
_entry.id   AF-A0A520TUL6-F1
#
_cell.length_a   1.000
_cell.length_b   1.000
_cell.length_c   1.000
_cell.angle_alpha   90.00
_cell.angle_beta   90.00
_cell.angle_gamma   90.00
#
_symmetry.space_group_name_H-M   'P 1'
#
loop_
_entity.id
_entity.type
_entity.pdbx_description
1 polymer ?
#
loop_
_entity_poly.entity_id
_entity_poly.type
_entity_poly.pdbx_seq_one_letter_code
_entity_poly.pdbx_strand_id
1 'polypeptide(L)'
;MSQSNKVSTLWLRGRLRNIDHVCLASMVANDLDVTLFHYEDISNVPNGVNLADAREILDLSLLDRLQCIKKKEHNPHVPIAQFSDFF
;
A
#
# COMPACT_ATOMS: atom_id res chain seq x y z
N MET A 1 -17.18 13.65 17.02
CA MET A 1 -16.46 13.70 15.72
C MET A 1 -16.89 12.47 14.93
N SER A 2 -17.59 12.63 13.80
CA SER A 2 -17.84 11.49 12.91
C SER A 2 -16.49 11.05 12.33
N GLN A 3 -16.15 9.77 12.46
CA GLN A 3 -15.00 9.21 11.75
C GLN A 3 -15.24 9.29 10.24
N SER A 4 -14.18 9.56 9.49
CA SER A 4 -14.18 9.47 8.03
C SER A 4 -14.12 8.01 7.61
N ASN A 5 -15.05 7.55 6.78
CA ASN A 5 -15.05 6.18 6.22
C ASN A 5 -14.05 5.99 5.06
N LYS A 6 -13.16 6.97 4.84
CA LYS A 6 -12.18 6.94 3.75
C LYS A 6 -10.96 6.13 4.13
N VAL A 7 -10.57 5.21 3.27
CA VAL A 7 -9.34 4.42 3.38
C VAL A 7 -8.49 4.65 2.13
N SER A 8 -7.26 5.09 2.32
CA SER A 8 -6.28 5.27 1.24
C SER A 8 -5.17 4.24 1.39
N THR A 9 -4.87 3.55 0.29
CA THR A 9 -3.84 2.50 0.24
C THR A 9 -2.91 2.76 -0.93
N LEU A 10 -1.64 2.38 -0.82
CA LEU A 10 -0.64 2.55 -1.86
C LEU A 10 -0.12 1.17 -2.29
N TRP A 11 -0.11 0.92 -3.59
CA TRP A 11 0.49 -0.27 -4.17
C TRP A 11 1.51 0.10 -5.24
N LEU A 12 2.75 -0.33 -5.01
CA LEU A 12 3.87 0.16 -5.81
C LEU A 12 3.89 -0.45 -7.22
N ARG A 13 3.70 -1.77 -7.32
CA ARG A 13 3.84 -2.51 -8.56
C ARG A 13 3.28 -3.93 -8.47
N GLY A 14 2.95 -4.48 -9.62
CA GLY A 14 2.57 -5.86 -9.84
C GLY A 14 1.16 -6.19 -9.41
N ARG A 15 0.83 -7.47 -9.53
CA ARG A 15 -0.44 -8.04 -9.09
C ARG A 15 -0.57 -7.95 -7.57
N LEU A 16 -1.76 -7.60 -7.06
CA LEU A 16 -2.06 -7.64 -5.63
C LEU A 16 -1.88 -9.06 -5.10
N ARG A 17 -1.26 -9.19 -3.92
CA ARG A 17 -1.19 -10.48 -3.22
C ARG A 17 -2.59 -10.86 -2.75
N ASN A 18 -2.84 -12.16 -2.56
CA ASN A 18 -4.15 -12.65 -2.14
C ASN A 18 -4.64 -12.00 -0.84
N ILE A 19 -3.73 -11.75 0.11
CA ILE A 19 -4.09 -11.10 1.37
C ILE A 19 -4.53 -9.65 1.16
N ASP A 20 -3.83 -8.87 0.32
CA ASP A 20 -4.20 -7.48 0.04
C ASP A 20 -5.54 -7.40 -0.68
N HIS A 21 -5.78 -8.31 -1.63
CA HIS A 21 -7.05 -8.41 -2.34
C HIS A 21 -8.20 -8.68 -1.36
N VAL A 22 -8.05 -9.64 -0.44
CA VAL A 22 -9.08 -9.96 0.56
C VAL A 22 -9.29 -8.79 1.53
N CYS A 23 -8.22 -8.11 1.95
CA CYS A 23 -8.31 -6.92 2.79
C CYS A 23 -9.12 -5.80 2.12
N LEU A 24 -8.77 -5.43 0.89
CA LEU A 24 -9.48 -4.39 0.13
C LEU A 24 -10.94 -4.76 -0.12
N ALA A 25 -11.21 -6.02 -0.50
CA ALA A 25 -12.57 -6.50 -0.70
C ALA A 25 -13.41 -6.44 0.58
N SER A 26 -12.82 -6.80 1.73
CA SER A 26 -13.48 -6.71 3.03
C SER A 26 -13.80 -5.26 3.41
N MET A 27 -12.89 -4.31 3.14
CA MET A 27 -13.14 -2.89 3.40
C MET A 27 -14.32 -2.37 2.57
N VAL A 28 -14.36 -2.66 1.28
CA VAL A 28 -15.50 -2.32 0.40
C VAL A 28 -16.79 -2.97 0.90
N ALA A 29 -16.74 -4.24 1.31
CA ALA A 29 -17.91 -4.95 1.84
C ALA A 29 -18.46 -4.38 3.16
N ASN A 30 -17.72 -3.49 3.84
CA ASN A 30 -18.12 -2.78 5.05
C ASN A 30 -18.39 -1.29 4.78
N ASP A 31 -18.75 -0.94 3.55
CA ASP A 31 -19.13 0.42 3.13
C ASP A 31 -18.04 1.49 3.37
N LEU A 32 -16.76 1.07 3.32
CA LEU A 32 -15.64 2.00 3.34
C LEU A 32 -15.36 2.55 1.93
N ASP A 33 -15.03 3.84 1.86
CA ASP A 33 -14.61 4.52 0.63
C ASP A 33 -13.11 4.25 0.41
N VAL A 34 -12.81 3.18 -0.32
CA VAL A 34 -11.44 2.69 -0.51
C VAL A 34 -10.84 3.23 -1.79
N THR A 35 -9.73 3.96 -1.68
CA THR A 35 -8.90 4.37 -2.81
C THR A 35 -7.56 3.64 -2.79
N LEU A 36 -7.22 2.99 -3.90
CA LEU A 36 -5.94 2.35 -4.15
C LEU A 36 -5.13 3.21 -5.12
N PHE A 37 -4.10 3.85 -4.58
CA PHE A 37 -3.11 4.58 -5.34
C PHE A 37 -2.11 3.61 -5.96
N HIS A 38 -1.84 3.76 -7.26
CA HIS A 38 -0.95 2.88 -8.00
C HIS A 38 -0.10 3.63 -9.02
N TYR A 39 1.10 3.13 -9.32
CA TYR A 39 1.98 3.70 -10.35
C TYR A 39 1.81 3.05 -11.72
N GLU A 40 1.31 1.82 -11.76
CA GLU A 40 1.12 1.02 -12.97
C GLU A 40 -0.23 0.28 -12.91
N ASP A 41 -0.72 -0.21 -14.04
CA ASP A 41 -1.99 -0.92 -14.11
C ASP A 41 -1.99 -2.22 -13.28
N ILE A 42 -3.06 -2.44 -12.51
CA ILE A 42 -3.20 -3.60 -11.62
C ILE A 42 -4.29 -4.54 -12.16
N SER A 43 -3.89 -5.76 -12.50
CA SER A 43 -4.78 -6.74 -13.17
C SER A 43 -5.89 -7.36 -12.31
N ASN A 44 -5.84 -7.27 -10.98
CA ASN A 44 -6.71 -8.01 -10.07
C ASN A 44 -7.26 -7.16 -8.91
N VAL A 45 -7.66 -5.93 -9.20
CA VAL A 45 -8.27 -5.05 -8.19
C VAL A 45 -9.70 -5.55 -7.87
N PRO A 46 -10.10 -5.64 -6.59
CA PRO A 46 -11.48 -5.98 -6.23
C PRO A 46 -12.47 -4.92 -6.72
N ASN A 47 -13.69 -5.36 -7.05
CA ASN A 47 -14.78 -4.44 -7.41
C ASN A 47 -15.08 -3.46 -6.28
N GLY A 48 -15.38 -2.21 -6.64
CA GLY A 48 -15.73 -1.15 -5.68
C GLY A 48 -14.55 -0.39 -5.09
N VAL A 49 -13.31 -0.79 -5.40
CA VAL A 49 -12.11 0.00 -5.07
C VAL A 49 -11.92 1.11 -6.11
N ASN A 50 -11.75 2.35 -5.64
CA ASN A 50 -11.39 3.48 -6.48
C ASN A 50 -9.89 3.41 -6.83
N LEU A 51 -9.55 3.71 -8.07
CA LEU A 51 -8.16 3.77 -8.53
C LEU A 51 -7.73 5.21 -8.76
N ALA A 52 -6.51 5.53 -8.31
CA ALA A 52 -5.92 6.85 -8.47
C ALA A 52 -4.42 6.75 -8.75
N ASP A 53 -3.86 7.75 -9.41
CA ASP A 53 -2.44 7.79 -9.72
C ASP A 53 -1.63 8.07 -8.45
N ALA A 54 -0.73 7.16 -8.07
CA ALA A 54 0.12 7.33 -6.91
C ALA A 54 1.05 8.55 -7.00
N ARG A 55 1.33 9.04 -8.21
CA ARG A 55 2.12 10.27 -8.43
C ARG A 55 1.44 11.52 -7.88
N GLU A 56 0.14 11.47 -7.60
CA GLU A 56 -0.58 12.57 -6.94
C GLU A 56 -0.19 12.72 -5.46
N ILE A 57 0.23 11.64 -4.81
CA ILE A 57 0.51 11.61 -3.36
C ILE A 57 1.98 11.35 -3.02
N LEU A 58 2.72 10.68 -3.90
CA LEU A 58 4.11 10.31 -3.68
C LEU A 58 4.87 10.24 -5.00
N ASP A 59 5.89 11.08 -5.16
CA ASP A 59 6.80 10.98 -6.30
C ASP A 59 7.63 9.69 -6.20
N LEU A 60 7.69 8.92 -7.29
CA LEU A 60 8.40 7.64 -7.32
C LEU A 60 9.90 7.80 -7.01
N SER A 61 10.51 8.94 -7.37
CA SER A 61 11.92 9.25 -7.06
C SER A 61 12.22 9.34 -5.57
N LEU A 62 11.21 9.57 -4.72
CA LEU A 62 11.38 9.54 -3.26
C LEU A 62 11.58 8.11 -2.74
N LEU A 63 11.09 7.09 -3.44
CA LEU A 63 11.33 5.70 -3.07
C LEU A 63 12.81 5.32 -3.20
N ASP A 64 13.55 5.95 -4.12
CA ASP A 64 14.99 5.74 -4.26
C ASP A 64 15.77 6.19 -3.02
N ARG A 65 15.17 7.06 -2.20
CA ARG A 65 15.74 7.50 -0.92
C ARG A 65 15.41 6.52 0.22
N LEU A 66 14.38 5.68 0.07
CA LEU A 66 13.95 4.69 1.07
C LEU A 66 14.67 3.35 0.87
N GLN A 67 16.01 3.40 0.82
CA GLN A 67 16.81 2.19 0.76
C GLN A 67 16.95 1.58 2.15
N CYS A 68 16.25 0.48 2.39
CA CYS A 68 16.44 -0.36 3.56
C CYS A 68 17.83 -1.03 3.49
N ILE A 69 18.84 -0.42 4.11
CA ILE A 69 20.20 -0.97 4.15
C ILE A 69 20.26 -2.07 5.22
N LYS A 70 20.40 -3.33 4.80
CA LYS A 70 20.65 -4.45 5.72
C LYS A 70 22.04 -4.30 6.33
N LYS A 71 22.13 -3.89 7.59
CA LYS A 71 23.40 -3.93 8.33
C LYS A 71 23.82 -5.38 8.52
N LYS A 72 25.04 -5.74 8.09
CA LYS A 72 25.55 -7.12 8.12
C LYS A 72 25.62 -7.72 9.53
N GLU A 73 25.67 -6.86 10.55
CA GLU A 73 25.69 -7.22 11.97
C GLU A 73 24.31 -7.55 12.56
N HIS A 74 23.21 -7.34 11.83
CA HIS A 74 21.86 -7.71 12.29
C HIS A 74 21.50 -9.16 11.94
N ASN A 75 20.80 -9.81 12.87
CA ASN A 75 20.25 -11.16 12.69
C ASN A 75 19.47 -11.25 11.36
N PRO A 76 19.79 -12.20 10.46
CA PRO A 76 19.20 -12.28 9.13
C PRO A 76 17.69 -12.49 9.11
N HIS A 77 17.11 -12.97 10.22
CA HIS A 77 15.68 -13.20 10.42
C HIS A 77 14.89 -11.96 10.87
N VAL A 78 15.58 -10.86 11.20
CA VAL A 78 14.93 -9.60 11.57
C VAL A 78 14.71 -8.77 10.30
N PRO A 79 13.47 -8.31 10.04
CA PRO A 79 13.18 -7.40 8.92
C PRO A 79 14.02 -6.12 9.04
N ILE A 80 14.46 -5.57 7.90
CA ILE A 80 15.27 -4.33 7.88
C ILE A 80 14.45 -3.11 8.28
N ALA A 81 13.14 -3.14 7.99
CA ALA A 81 12.17 -2.15 8.42
C ALA A 81 10.82 -2.84 8.66
N GLN A 82 10.08 -2.36 9.66
CA GLN A 82 8.69 -2.70 9.91
C GLN A 82 7.78 -1.57 9.41
N PHE A 83 6.49 -1.86 9.23
CA PHE A 83 5.51 -0.88 8.75
C PHE A 83 5.47 0.40 9.60
N SER A 84 5.73 0.30 10.91
CA SER A 84 5.83 1.43 11.83
C SER A 84 7.03 2.34 11.60
N ASP A 85 8.10 1.87 10.96
CA ASP A 85 9.33 2.66 10.80
C ASP A 85 9.17 3.77 9.74
N PHE A 86 8.02 3.82 9.07
CA PHE A 86 7.66 4.82 8.07
C PHE A 86 6.69 5.89 8.59
N PHE A 87 6.24 5.83 9.86
CA PHE A 87 5.25 6.73 10.44
C PHE A 87 5.62 7.23 11.85
#